data_AF-A0A351GH30-F1
#
_entry.id   AF-A0A351GH30-F1
#
_cell.length_a   1.000
_cell.length_b   1.000
_cell.length_c   1.000
_cell.angle_alpha   90.00
_cell.angle_beta   90.00
_cell.angle_gamma   90.00
#
_symmetry.space_group_name_H-M   'P 1'
#
loop_
_entity.id
_entity.type
_entity.pdbx_description
1 polymer ?
#
loop_
_entity_poly.entity_id
_entity_poly.type
_entity_poly.pdbx_seq_one_letter_code
_entity_poly.pdbx_strand_id
1 'polypeptide(L)'
;STGVIPFLKVVDAEMLAFSQGVTRRGSYAAYLDMGHPEIEEFLDIRKPTGGDINRKSINLHHGVVISDKFMEIIENATRIEGFDDSWDLIDPNSKRVTKTVSAKALWVKLIQNRVETGEPYIMFGDTVQDALPSFQKELGLVARQSNLCSEITLATDKDRTAVCCLSSVNLEEYDEWRDDPRFIPDLVRMLDNVLTHFITHAPDELEKAKFSAFRERSIGLGAMGFHAHLQRHNIAFESAMAKGRNMQMFKHIKSEAKRATELLAKERGECPDGVGHGVRNAHLLAIAPNASSSIICGNTSPSIEPYRANAYVQKTKTGSSLMKNEYLEHHLDEIGHNTEEVWKSITTANGSVAHLDFLDDWTKDVFKTAVEIDQRWVIDMAADRQKEICQAQSLNLFFAGNVSKQELHAVHMMAWKQKVKTLYYLRSEALKRAENVSVEALRQYIFETIDEGACL
;
A
#
# COMPACT_ATOMS: atom_id res chain seq x y z
N SER A 1 -14.17 29.98 -8.28
CA SER A 1 -13.71 29.03 -7.23
C SER A 1 -12.21 29.23 -7.05
N THR A 2 -11.68 29.05 -5.85
CA THR A 2 -10.22 29.10 -5.57
C THR A 2 -9.51 27.77 -5.84
N GLY A 3 -10.24 26.75 -6.31
CA GLY A 3 -9.73 25.40 -6.54
C GLY A 3 -9.74 24.54 -5.28
N VAL A 4 -9.41 23.26 -5.41
CA VAL A 4 -9.33 22.27 -4.32
C VAL A 4 -8.03 22.39 -3.52
N ILE A 5 -6.95 22.90 -4.11
CA ILE A 5 -5.63 22.97 -3.46
C ILE A 5 -5.66 23.81 -2.17
N PRO A 6 -6.28 25.01 -2.11
CA PRO A 6 -6.40 25.75 -0.85
C PRO A 6 -7.24 25.04 0.22
N PHE A 7 -8.27 24.27 -0.16
CA PHE A 7 -9.04 23.48 0.81
C PHE A 7 -8.21 22.32 1.36
N LEU A 8 -7.38 21.68 0.53
CA LEU A 8 -6.42 20.67 1.01
C LEU A 8 -5.42 21.27 1.99
N LYS A 9 -5.04 22.55 1.83
CA LYS A 9 -4.19 23.23 2.81
C LYS A 9 -4.86 23.41 4.18
N VAL A 10 -6.17 23.60 4.21
CA VAL A 10 -6.93 23.62 5.47
C VAL A 10 -6.87 22.24 6.12
N VAL A 11 -7.12 21.17 5.37
CA VAL A 11 -7.03 19.79 5.87
C VAL A 11 -5.61 19.44 6.35
N ASP A 12 -4.57 19.91 5.64
CA ASP A 12 -3.17 19.78 6.06
C ASP A 12 -2.93 20.34 7.47
N ALA A 13 -3.50 21.52 7.77
CA ALA A 13 -3.41 22.14 9.08
C ALA A 13 -4.24 21.40 10.13
N GLU A 14 -5.42 20.89 9.76
CA GLU A 14 -6.25 20.06 10.64
C GLU A 14 -5.52 18.79 11.09
N MET A 15 -4.73 18.15 10.22
CA MET A 15 -3.95 16.96 10.58
C MET A 15 -2.87 17.24 11.65
N LEU A 16 -2.43 18.48 11.78
CA LEU A 16 -1.54 18.91 12.86
C LEU A 16 -2.30 19.23 14.15
N ALA A 17 -3.56 19.65 14.05
CA ALA A 17 -4.41 19.97 15.19
C ALA A 17 -4.97 18.71 15.87
N PHE A 18 -5.31 17.68 15.10
CA PHE A 18 -5.87 16.44 15.63
C PHE A 18 -4.79 15.40 15.95
N SER A 19 -4.87 14.83 17.16
CA SER A 19 -4.02 13.72 17.58
C SER A 19 -4.83 12.66 18.32
N GLN A 20 -4.51 11.39 18.07
CA GLN A 20 -5.05 10.26 18.81
C GLN A 20 -4.14 9.97 20.01
N GLY A 21 -4.63 10.34 21.20
CA GLY A 21 -3.85 10.27 22.44
C GLY A 21 -2.70 11.27 22.45
N VAL A 22 -1.55 10.88 23.00
CA VAL A 22 -0.40 11.79 23.19
C VAL A 22 0.59 11.77 22.01
N THR A 23 0.58 10.73 21.17
CA THR A 23 1.70 10.45 20.24
C THR A 23 1.33 10.20 18.78
N ARG A 24 0.07 9.87 18.45
CA ARG A 24 -0.32 9.60 17.06
C ARG A 24 -0.95 10.84 16.45
N ARG A 25 -0.32 11.42 15.43
CA ARG A 25 -0.88 12.54 14.67
C ARG A 25 -2.01 12.07 13.76
N GLY A 26 -2.91 12.98 13.41
CA GLY A 26 -3.89 12.75 12.33
C GLY A 26 -3.18 12.39 11.03
N SER A 27 -3.84 11.57 10.21
CA SER A 27 -3.34 11.21 8.89
C SER A 27 -4.51 11.14 7.91
N TYR A 28 -4.29 11.67 6.71
CA TYR A 28 -5.30 11.83 5.68
C TYR A 28 -4.66 11.57 4.32
N ALA A 29 -5.37 10.90 3.42
CA ALA A 29 -4.97 10.78 2.02
C ALA A 29 -6.02 11.43 1.11
N ALA A 30 -5.62 12.46 0.37
CA ALA A 30 -6.46 13.07 -0.65
C ALA A 30 -6.34 12.27 -1.96
N TYR A 31 -7.44 12.03 -2.66
CA TYR A 31 -7.43 11.43 -3.99
C TYR A 31 -7.96 12.41 -5.03
N LEU A 32 -7.29 12.49 -6.18
CA LEU A 32 -7.69 13.34 -7.30
C LEU A 32 -7.64 12.57 -8.63
N ASP A 33 -8.63 12.78 -9.48
CA ASP A 33 -8.68 12.19 -10.82
C ASP A 33 -7.61 12.81 -11.73
N MET A 34 -6.96 11.99 -12.56
CA MET A 34 -5.93 12.46 -13.51
C MET A 34 -6.43 13.46 -14.56
N GLY A 35 -7.74 13.54 -14.78
CA GLY A 35 -8.40 14.54 -15.62
C GLY A 35 -8.81 15.82 -14.88
N HIS A 36 -8.47 16.00 -13.61
CA HIS A 36 -8.86 17.20 -12.87
C HIS A 36 -8.05 18.45 -13.30
N PRO A 37 -8.65 19.66 -13.39
CA PRO A 37 -7.95 20.89 -13.81
C PRO A 37 -6.71 21.26 -12.98
N GLU A 38 -6.66 20.87 -11.72
CA GLU A 38 -5.55 21.14 -10.80
C GLU A 38 -4.57 19.95 -10.63
N ILE A 39 -4.66 18.92 -11.47
CA ILE A 39 -3.83 17.71 -11.33
C ILE A 39 -2.33 18.02 -11.35
N GLU A 40 -1.88 18.93 -12.20
CA GLU A 40 -0.45 19.27 -12.32
C GLU A 40 0.13 19.81 -11.02
N GLU A 41 -0.63 20.62 -10.29
CA GLU A 41 -0.22 21.17 -9.00
C GLU A 41 -0.39 20.14 -7.88
N PHE A 42 -1.48 19.37 -7.91
CA PHE A 42 -1.75 18.32 -6.96
C PHE A 42 -0.63 17.27 -6.91
N LEU A 43 -0.05 16.90 -8.06
CA LEU A 43 1.09 15.98 -8.12
C LEU A 43 2.30 16.50 -7.33
N ASP A 44 2.50 17.81 -7.22
CA ASP A 44 3.62 18.42 -6.52
C ASP A 44 3.27 18.87 -5.09
N ILE A 45 2.05 18.61 -4.60
CA ILE A 45 1.53 19.20 -3.35
C ILE A 45 2.39 18.87 -2.13
N ARG A 46 3.05 17.71 -2.16
CA ARG A 46 3.92 17.20 -1.11
C ARG A 46 5.40 17.55 -1.27
N LYS A 47 5.81 18.17 -2.38
CA LYS A 47 7.20 18.60 -2.54
C LYS A 47 7.49 19.76 -1.59
N PRO A 48 8.54 19.66 -0.75
CA PRO A 48 8.85 20.70 0.24
C PRO A 48 9.38 21.98 -0.42
N THR A 49 9.91 21.87 -1.64
CA THR A 49 10.48 22.99 -2.40
C THR A 49 9.74 23.20 -3.73
N GLY A 50 9.84 24.42 -4.25
CA GLY A 50 9.23 24.83 -5.52
C GLY A 50 7.76 25.25 -5.38
N GLY A 51 7.34 26.26 -6.16
CA GLY A 51 5.98 26.80 -6.12
C GLY A 51 5.67 27.62 -4.87
N ASP A 52 4.39 27.90 -4.63
CA ASP A 52 3.91 28.64 -3.46
C ASP A 52 3.78 27.72 -2.24
N ILE A 53 4.49 28.01 -1.16
CA ILE A 53 4.46 27.26 0.10
C ILE A 53 3.06 27.19 0.71
N ASN A 54 2.22 28.21 0.49
CA ASN A 54 0.84 28.25 0.98
C ASN A 54 -0.09 27.30 0.22
N ARG A 55 0.39 26.74 -0.89
CA ARG A 55 -0.32 25.75 -1.71
C ARG A 55 0.28 24.35 -1.59
N LYS A 56 1.31 24.18 -0.74
CA LYS A 56 1.91 22.89 -0.39
C LYS A 56 1.29 22.31 0.88
N SER A 57 1.08 21.00 0.89
CA SER A 57 0.49 20.27 2.01
C SER A 57 1.32 19.03 2.33
N ILE A 58 2.30 19.20 3.22
CA ILE A 58 3.33 18.19 3.54
C ILE A 58 2.95 17.29 4.73
N ASN A 59 1.82 17.54 5.38
CA ASN A 59 1.32 16.78 6.52
C ASN A 59 0.19 15.81 6.13
N LEU A 60 -0.32 15.91 4.89
CA LEU A 60 -1.23 14.94 4.29
C LEU A 60 -0.51 14.02 3.30
N HIS A 61 -1.14 12.90 3.00
CA HIS A 61 -0.79 11.99 1.91
C HIS A 61 -1.68 12.25 0.70
N HIS A 62 -1.26 11.78 -0.47
CA HIS A 62 -2.06 11.95 -1.66
C HIS A 62 -1.97 10.77 -2.63
N GLY A 63 -3.04 10.56 -3.38
CA GLY A 63 -3.19 9.53 -4.40
C GLY A 63 -3.88 10.06 -5.64
N VAL A 64 -3.66 9.41 -6.78
CA VAL A 64 -4.33 9.73 -8.04
C VAL A 64 -5.22 8.59 -8.49
N VAL A 65 -6.37 8.93 -9.07
CA VAL A 65 -7.26 7.98 -9.73
C VAL A 65 -7.00 8.06 -11.23
N ILE A 66 -6.64 6.93 -11.82
CA ILE A 66 -6.25 6.83 -13.23
C ILE A 66 -7.25 5.94 -13.96
N SER A 67 -7.78 6.43 -15.08
CA SER A 67 -8.64 5.65 -15.98
C SER A 67 -7.83 4.81 -16.97
N ASP A 68 -8.43 3.72 -17.44
CA ASP A 68 -7.91 2.89 -18.52
C ASP A 68 -7.68 3.75 -19.78
N LYS A 69 -8.57 4.71 -20.08
CA LYS A 69 -8.39 5.67 -21.19
C LYS A 69 -7.07 6.43 -21.10
N PHE A 70 -6.70 6.95 -19.92
CA PHE A 70 -5.42 7.63 -19.74
C PHE A 70 -4.26 6.68 -20.01
N MET A 71 -4.32 5.46 -19.46
CA MET A 71 -3.26 4.47 -19.61
C MET A 71 -3.11 3.94 -21.04
N GLU A 72 -4.20 3.79 -21.78
CA GLU A 72 -4.20 3.44 -23.21
C GLU A 72 -3.49 4.52 -24.05
N ILE A 73 -3.72 5.81 -23.74
CA ILE A 73 -2.99 6.91 -24.38
C ILE A 73 -1.48 6.78 -24.08
N ILE A 74 -1.09 6.52 -22.84
CA ILE A 74 0.31 6.33 -22.47
C ILE A 74 0.94 5.14 -23.21
N GLU A 75 0.24 4.01 -23.29
CA GLU A 75 0.72 2.84 -24.03
C GLU A 75 0.96 3.18 -25.51
N ASN A 76 -0.04 3.78 -26.16
CA ASN A 76 0.05 4.11 -27.58
C ASN A 76 1.13 5.17 -27.85
N ALA A 77 1.22 6.21 -27.02
CA ALA A 77 2.25 7.25 -27.09
C ALA A 77 3.68 6.75 -26.83
N THR A 78 3.81 5.55 -26.25
CA THR A 78 5.11 4.88 -26.05
C THR A 78 5.48 3.98 -27.22
N ARG A 79 4.50 3.48 -27.98
CA ARG A 79 4.70 2.52 -29.09
C ARG A 79 4.69 3.15 -30.47
N ILE A 80 3.97 4.25 -30.65
CA ILE A 80 3.71 4.89 -31.94
C ILE A 80 4.38 6.26 -31.94
N GLU A 81 5.32 6.46 -32.86
CA GLU A 81 5.96 7.76 -33.05
C GLU A 81 4.95 8.78 -33.58
N GLY A 82 4.94 9.99 -32.99
CA GLY A 82 3.99 11.06 -33.37
C GLY A 82 2.54 10.84 -32.93
N PHE A 83 2.26 9.88 -32.05
CA PHE A 83 0.93 9.69 -31.48
C PHE A 83 0.47 10.93 -30.70
N ASP A 84 -0.77 11.34 -30.93
CA ASP A 84 -1.39 12.46 -30.20
C ASP A 84 -1.73 12.02 -28.77
N ASP A 85 -0.97 12.52 -27.81
CA ASP A 85 -1.16 12.25 -26.39
C ASP A 85 -1.93 13.36 -25.66
N SER A 86 -2.75 14.13 -26.40
CA SER A 86 -3.62 15.15 -25.83
C SER A 86 -4.57 14.58 -24.77
N TRP A 87 -4.58 15.22 -23.60
CA TRP A 87 -5.40 14.87 -22.45
C TRP A 87 -6.14 16.10 -21.94
N ASP A 88 -7.47 16.04 -22.02
CA ASP A 88 -8.33 17.12 -21.55
C ASP A 88 -8.50 17.08 -20.04
N LEU A 89 -8.20 18.21 -19.39
CA LEU A 89 -8.55 18.46 -18.01
C LEU A 89 -9.96 19.05 -17.95
N ILE A 90 -10.85 18.39 -17.21
CA ILE A 90 -12.29 18.65 -17.23
C ILE A 90 -12.74 19.08 -15.84
N ASP A 91 -13.36 20.25 -15.74
CA ASP A 91 -13.98 20.70 -14.49
C ASP A 91 -15.13 19.74 -14.11
N PRO A 92 -15.06 19.07 -12.94
CA PRO A 92 -16.07 18.09 -12.54
C PRO A 92 -17.46 18.71 -12.34
N ASN A 93 -17.57 20.02 -12.12
CA ASN A 93 -18.85 20.70 -11.95
C ASN A 93 -19.45 21.13 -13.30
N SER A 94 -18.73 21.93 -14.09
CA SER A 94 -19.25 22.44 -15.37
C SER A 94 -19.18 21.45 -16.53
N LYS A 95 -18.41 20.36 -16.38
CA LYS A 95 -18.13 19.35 -17.41
C LYS A 95 -17.46 19.92 -18.68
N ARG A 96 -16.84 21.10 -18.57
CA ARG A 96 -16.12 21.75 -19.66
C ARG A 96 -14.64 21.43 -19.57
N VAL A 97 -14.00 21.30 -20.73
CA VAL A 97 -12.54 21.25 -20.83
C VAL A 97 -11.99 22.62 -20.43
N THR A 98 -11.11 22.62 -19.43
CA THR A 98 -10.44 23.84 -18.96
C THR A 98 -9.09 24.04 -19.63
N LYS A 99 -8.39 22.93 -19.91
CA LYS A 99 -7.04 22.90 -20.48
C LYS A 99 -6.79 21.53 -21.09
N THR A 100 -6.06 21.47 -22.20
CA THR A 100 -5.54 20.20 -22.76
C THR A 100 -4.03 20.16 -22.52
N VAL A 101 -3.52 19.01 -22.07
CA VAL A 101 -2.11 18.78 -21.73
C VAL A 101 -1.59 17.48 -22.35
N SER A 102 -0.28 17.28 -22.36
CA SER A 102 0.31 16.00 -22.77
C SER A 102 0.14 14.97 -21.66
N ALA A 103 -0.55 13.86 -21.97
CA ALA A 103 -0.68 12.72 -21.06
C ALA A 103 0.69 12.15 -20.68
N LYS A 104 1.62 12.06 -21.65
CA LYS A 104 2.98 11.55 -21.40
C LYS A 104 3.74 12.44 -20.43
N ALA A 105 3.63 13.76 -20.56
CA ALA A 105 4.25 14.70 -19.63
C ALA A 105 3.68 14.54 -18.21
N LEU A 106 2.36 14.41 -18.06
CA LEU A 106 1.72 14.13 -16.77
C LEU A 106 2.18 12.80 -16.17
N TRP A 107 2.25 11.74 -16.98
CA TRP A 107 2.69 10.42 -16.55
C TRP A 107 4.16 10.42 -16.08
N VAL A 108 5.04 11.07 -16.83
CA VAL A 108 6.45 11.22 -16.45
C VAL A 108 6.57 11.98 -15.13
N LYS A 109 5.80 13.07 -14.97
CA LYS A 109 5.76 13.85 -13.72
C LYS A 109 5.28 12.99 -12.54
N LEU A 110 4.19 12.25 -12.71
CA LEU A 110 3.66 11.32 -11.70
C LEU A 110 4.74 10.33 -11.23
N ILE A 111 5.38 9.62 -12.15
CA ILE A 111 6.40 8.62 -11.79
C ILE A 111 7.61 9.27 -11.12
N GLN A 112 8.09 10.40 -11.63
CA GLN A 112 9.21 11.13 -11.02
C GLN A 112 8.89 11.54 -9.58
N ASN A 113 7.70 12.06 -9.34
CA ASN A 113 7.28 12.45 -7.99
C ASN A 113 7.22 11.26 -7.04
N ARG A 114 6.78 10.09 -7.53
CA ARG A 114 6.81 8.85 -6.74
C ARG A 114 8.23 8.44 -6.36
N VAL A 115 9.22 8.63 -7.23
CA VAL A 115 10.63 8.36 -6.88
C VAL A 115 11.16 9.36 -5.85
N GLU A 116 10.83 10.64 -6.03
CA GLU A 116 11.35 11.73 -5.20
C GLU A 116 10.71 11.80 -3.80
N THR A 117 9.43 11.47 -3.69
CA THR A 117 8.64 11.68 -2.47
C THR A 117 7.95 10.41 -1.95
N GLY A 118 8.01 9.32 -2.71
CA GLY A 118 7.29 8.07 -2.44
C GLY A 118 5.83 8.07 -2.84
N GLU A 119 5.30 9.22 -3.24
CA GLU A 119 3.89 9.52 -3.51
C GLU A 119 3.76 10.37 -4.79
N PRO A 120 2.57 10.47 -5.41
CA PRO A 120 1.27 9.98 -4.95
C PRO A 120 1.10 8.46 -5.06
N TYR A 121 0.14 7.93 -4.31
CA TYR A 121 -0.43 6.60 -4.54
C TYR A 121 -1.15 6.55 -5.90
N ILE A 122 -1.35 5.34 -6.44
CA ILE A 122 -2.09 5.16 -7.69
C ILE A 122 -3.26 4.23 -7.42
N MET A 123 -4.45 4.62 -7.87
CA MET A 123 -5.62 3.77 -7.98
C MET A 123 -6.05 3.69 -9.44
N PHE A 124 -6.13 2.49 -9.99
CA PHE A 124 -6.66 2.26 -11.33
C PHE A 124 -8.18 2.18 -11.25
N GLY A 125 -8.84 3.33 -11.48
CA GLY A 125 -10.25 3.55 -11.18
C GLY A 125 -11.18 2.57 -11.87
N ASP A 126 -11.00 2.35 -13.17
CA ASP A 126 -11.82 1.43 -13.96
C ASP A 126 -11.63 -0.02 -13.51
N THR A 127 -10.38 -0.43 -13.24
CA THR A 127 -10.07 -1.77 -12.71
C THR A 127 -10.73 -2.01 -11.35
N VAL A 128 -10.78 -0.99 -10.48
CA VAL A 128 -11.49 -1.07 -9.21
C VAL A 128 -13.01 -1.16 -9.40
N GLN A 129 -13.56 -0.28 -10.25
CA GLN A 129 -15.00 -0.22 -10.51
C GLN A 129 -15.52 -1.53 -11.13
N ASP A 130 -14.78 -2.11 -12.08
CA ASP A 130 -15.12 -3.38 -12.72
C ASP A 130 -15.15 -4.54 -11.71
N ALA A 131 -14.27 -4.49 -10.73
CA ALA A 131 -14.12 -5.52 -9.70
C ALA A 131 -15.13 -5.41 -8.55
N LEU A 132 -15.98 -4.37 -8.51
CA LEU A 132 -17.07 -4.31 -7.55
C LEU A 132 -18.02 -5.50 -7.73
N PRO A 133 -18.60 -6.05 -6.63
CA PRO A 133 -19.64 -7.07 -6.70
C PRO A 133 -20.77 -6.65 -7.64
N SER A 134 -21.35 -7.62 -8.39
CA SER A 134 -22.40 -7.35 -9.38
C SER A 134 -23.58 -6.59 -8.76
N PHE A 135 -24.04 -7.00 -7.58
CA PHE A 135 -25.13 -6.33 -6.87
C PHE A 135 -24.81 -4.87 -6.50
N GLN A 136 -23.56 -4.54 -6.20
CA GLN A 136 -23.18 -3.14 -5.96
C GLN A 136 -23.17 -2.33 -7.25
N LYS A 137 -22.76 -2.93 -8.37
CA LYS A 137 -22.82 -2.30 -9.70
C LYS A 137 -24.26 -2.06 -10.16
N GLU A 138 -25.16 -3.01 -9.90
CA GLU A 138 -26.60 -2.89 -10.18
C GLU A 138 -27.26 -1.76 -9.37
N LEU A 139 -26.78 -1.52 -8.15
CA LEU A 139 -27.18 -0.38 -7.30
C LEU A 139 -26.56 0.96 -7.74
N GLY A 140 -25.72 0.97 -8.78
CA GLY A 140 -25.03 2.18 -9.25
C GLY A 140 -23.97 2.71 -8.29
N LEU A 141 -23.45 1.86 -7.40
CA LEU A 141 -22.40 2.24 -6.45
C LEU A 141 -21.05 2.42 -7.17
N VAL A 142 -20.30 3.42 -6.73
CA VAL A 142 -19.02 3.81 -7.33
C VAL A 142 -17.94 3.94 -6.26
N ALA A 143 -16.83 3.26 -6.47
CA ALA A 143 -15.63 3.41 -5.66
C ALA A 143 -14.80 4.60 -6.19
N ARG A 144 -15.02 5.78 -5.61
CA ARG A 144 -14.43 7.05 -6.09
C ARG A 144 -12.97 7.23 -5.71
N GLN A 145 -12.55 6.60 -4.62
CA GLN A 145 -11.18 6.64 -4.13
C GLN A 145 -10.85 5.38 -3.33
N SER A 146 -9.58 5.22 -2.98
CA SER A 146 -9.14 4.26 -1.96
C SER A 146 -9.01 4.96 -0.60
N ASN A 147 -8.70 4.20 0.46
CA ASN A 147 -8.36 4.74 1.78
C ASN A 147 -6.90 5.24 1.89
N LEU A 148 -6.50 5.60 3.13
CA LEU A 148 -5.16 6.04 3.51
C LEU A 148 -4.03 5.10 3.06
N CYS A 149 -4.26 3.79 3.05
CA CYS A 149 -3.25 2.77 2.78
C CYS A 149 -3.42 2.08 1.43
N SER A 150 -4.33 2.54 0.58
CA SER A 150 -4.57 2.03 -0.77
C SER A 150 -5.11 0.58 -0.90
N GLU A 151 -5.61 -0.06 0.17
CA GLU A 151 -6.17 -1.42 0.11
C GLU A 151 -7.71 -1.48 0.10
N ILE A 152 -8.38 -0.42 0.53
CA ILE A 152 -9.84 -0.37 0.67
C ILE A 152 -10.45 0.39 -0.49
N THR A 153 -11.32 -0.28 -1.24
CA THR A 153 -11.92 0.22 -2.49
C THR A 153 -13.44 0.14 -2.44
N LEU A 154 -14.00 0.62 -1.34
CA LEU A 154 -15.44 0.61 -1.07
C LEU A 154 -16.14 1.82 -1.69
N ALA A 155 -17.44 1.69 -1.93
CA ALA A 155 -18.24 2.76 -2.48
C ALA A 155 -18.43 3.91 -1.47
N THR A 156 -18.35 5.14 -1.96
CA THR A 156 -18.57 6.36 -1.18
C THR A 156 -19.46 7.31 -1.98
N ASP A 157 -20.32 8.06 -1.30
CA ASP A 157 -21.15 9.10 -1.92
C ASP A 157 -21.54 10.16 -0.88
N LYS A 158 -22.52 11.00 -1.20
CA LYS A 158 -23.00 12.06 -0.30
C LYS A 158 -23.57 11.54 1.02
N ASP A 159 -24.06 10.31 1.05
CA ASP A 159 -24.72 9.65 2.17
C ASP A 159 -23.88 8.48 2.75
N ARG A 160 -22.84 8.01 2.03
CA ARG A 160 -21.97 6.88 2.40
C ARG A 160 -20.53 7.32 2.67
N THR A 161 -20.09 7.13 3.91
CA THR A 161 -18.67 7.16 4.29
C THR A 161 -18.20 5.73 4.53
N ALA A 162 -17.32 5.20 3.69
CA ALA A 162 -16.82 3.84 3.84
C ALA A 162 -16.07 3.65 5.18
N VAL A 163 -16.26 2.49 5.81
CA VAL A 163 -15.58 2.09 7.04
C VAL A 163 -14.89 0.77 6.80
N CYS A 164 -13.73 0.61 7.42
CA CYS A 164 -12.96 -0.62 7.34
C CYS A 164 -12.76 -1.23 8.73
N CYS A 165 -12.94 -2.54 8.84
CA CYS A 165 -12.45 -3.35 9.95
C CYS A 165 -11.50 -4.41 9.42
N LEU A 166 -10.32 -4.50 10.04
CA LEU A 166 -9.18 -5.24 9.51
C LEU A 166 -8.66 -6.26 10.52
N SER A 167 -8.23 -7.40 9.99
CA SER A 167 -7.35 -8.35 10.68
C SER A 167 -6.51 -9.05 9.63
N SER A 168 -5.35 -9.60 9.99
CA SER A 168 -4.46 -10.30 9.05
C SER A 168 -4.14 -11.71 9.55
N VAL A 169 -4.18 -12.69 8.65
CA VAL A 169 -3.60 -14.02 8.93
C VAL A 169 -2.07 -13.93 8.93
N ASN A 170 -1.40 -14.77 9.72
CA ASN A 170 0.05 -14.93 9.64
C ASN A 170 0.40 -16.07 8.67
N LEU A 171 0.87 -15.74 7.46
CA LEU A 171 1.26 -16.71 6.43
C LEU A 171 2.56 -17.45 6.77
N GLU A 172 3.38 -16.89 7.65
CA GLU A 172 4.56 -17.59 8.17
C GLU A 172 4.16 -18.95 8.78
N GLU A 173 3.05 -18.95 9.54
CA GLU A 173 2.45 -20.13 10.18
C GLU A 173 1.40 -20.82 9.30
N TYR A 174 1.40 -20.58 7.99
CA TYR A 174 0.38 -21.12 7.08
C TYR A 174 0.18 -22.63 7.23
N ASP A 175 1.26 -23.40 7.32
CA ASP A 175 1.17 -24.87 7.43
C ASP A 175 0.58 -25.35 8.76
N GLU A 176 0.54 -24.51 9.79
CA GLU A 176 -0.10 -24.84 11.06
C GLU A 176 -1.62 -24.69 11.02
N TRP A 177 -2.12 -23.64 10.36
CA TRP A 177 -3.55 -23.30 10.40
C TRP A 177 -4.33 -23.65 9.13
N ARG A 178 -3.67 -23.91 7.99
CA ARG A 178 -4.32 -24.18 6.70
C ARG A 178 -5.33 -25.34 6.72
N ASP A 179 -5.16 -26.28 7.64
CA ASP A 179 -6.02 -27.46 7.76
C ASP A 179 -7.04 -27.32 8.93
N ASP A 180 -7.01 -26.22 9.71
CA ASP A 180 -8.06 -25.94 10.70
C ASP A 180 -9.30 -25.35 10.01
N PRO A 181 -10.43 -26.08 9.94
CA PRO A 181 -11.63 -25.63 9.23
C PRO A 181 -12.35 -24.46 9.92
N ARG A 182 -11.90 -24.02 11.09
CA ARG A 182 -12.48 -22.89 11.85
C ARG A 182 -11.65 -21.62 11.74
N PHE A 183 -10.36 -21.70 11.41
CA PHE A 183 -9.44 -20.56 11.50
C PHE A 183 -9.93 -19.33 10.71
N ILE A 184 -10.18 -19.47 9.42
CA ILE A 184 -10.68 -18.37 8.58
C ILE A 184 -12.14 -18.02 8.92
N PRO A 185 -13.09 -18.97 9.10
CA PRO A 185 -14.46 -18.63 9.51
C PRO A 185 -14.57 -17.84 10.81
N ASP A 186 -13.76 -18.17 11.82
CA ASP A 186 -13.77 -17.47 13.11
C ASP A 186 -13.26 -16.04 12.95
N LEU A 187 -12.26 -15.80 12.09
CA LEU A 187 -11.79 -14.45 11.76
C LEU A 187 -12.85 -13.62 11.03
N VAL A 188 -13.55 -14.21 10.06
CA VAL A 188 -14.67 -13.54 9.36
C VAL A 188 -15.80 -13.21 10.34
N ARG A 189 -16.17 -14.16 11.21
CA ARG A 189 -17.19 -13.95 12.25
C ARG A 189 -16.76 -12.87 13.24
N MET A 190 -15.49 -12.86 13.66
CA MET A 190 -14.92 -11.83 14.53
C MET A 190 -15.04 -10.45 13.88
N LEU A 191 -14.65 -10.31 12.62
CA LEU A 191 -14.75 -9.04 11.89
C LEU A 191 -16.20 -8.58 11.73
N ASP A 192 -17.14 -9.48 11.42
CA ASP A 192 -18.59 -9.15 11.37
C ASP A 192 -19.13 -8.71 12.75
N ASN A 193 -18.62 -9.31 13.84
CA ASN A 193 -18.95 -8.89 15.21
C ASN A 193 -18.41 -7.48 15.53
N VAL A 194 -17.15 -7.20 15.17
CA VAL A 194 -16.53 -5.87 15.33
C VAL A 194 -17.32 -4.82 14.56
N LEU A 195 -17.73 -5.13 13.34
CA LEU A 195 -18.53 -4.22 12.53
C LEU A 195 -19.92 -4.00 13.13
N THR A 196 -20.55 -5.05 13.68
CA THR A 196 -21.80 -4.92 14.43
C THR A 196 -21.65 -4.00 15.64
N HIS A 197 -20.56 -4.14 16.38
CA HIS A 197 -20.26 -3.28 17.50
C HIS A 197 -20.14 -1.82 17.06
N PHE A 198 -19.38 -1.53 16.00
CA PHE A 198 -19.28 -0.19 15.43
C PHE A 198 -20.65 0.37 15.01
N ILE A 199 -21.43 -0.37 14.24
CA ILE A 199 -22.75 0.07 13.76
C ILE A 199 -23.69 0.45 14.92
N THR A 200 -23.62 -0.31 16.01
CA THR A 200 -24.51 -0.15 17.18
C THR A 200 -24.08 1.00 18.09
N HIS A 201 -22.77 1.21 18.26
CA HIS A 201 -22.24 2.12 19.29
C HIS A 201 -21.61 3.40 18.75
N ALA A 202 -21.37 3.50 17.43
CA ALA A 202 -20.84 4.72 16.85
C ALA A 202 -21.81 5.89 17.09
N PRO A 203 -21.27 7.08 17.41
CA PRO A 203 -22.09 8.24 17.71
C PRO A 203 -22.74 8.79 16.42
N ASP A 204 -23.75 9.63 16.57
CA ASP A 204 -24.59 10.07 15.44
C ASP A 204 -23.88 11.03 14.48
N GLU A 205 -22.80 11.68 14.92
CA GLU A 205 -21.90 12.44 14.05
C GLU A 205 -21.25 11.57 12.96
N LEU A 206 -21.25 10.24 13.15
CA LEU A 206 -20.78 9.25 12.19
C LEU A 206 -21.93 8.52 11.48
N GLU A 207 -23.12 9.12 11.37
CA GLU A 207 -24.30 8.51 10.74
C GLU A 207 -24.05 7.93 9.34
N LYS A 208 -23.29 8.62 8.49
CA LYS A 208 -22.95 8.17 7.13
C LYS A 208 -22.06 6.93 7.13
N ALA A 209 -21.20 6.84 8.14
CA ALA A 209 -20.31 5.71 8.36
C ALA A 209 -21.09 4.51 8.91
N LYS A 210 -22.00 4.74 9.86
CA LYS A 210 -22.94 3.73 10.36
C LYS A 210 -23.81 3.18 9.23
N PHE A 211 -24.34 4.07 8.39
CA PHE A 211 -25.16 3.72 7.24
C PHE A 211 -24.38 2.85 6.24
N SER A 212 -23.22 3.29 5.76
CA SER A 212 -22.40 2.51 4.82
C SER A 212 -22.00 1.14 5.40
N ALA A 213 -21.53 1.10 6.65
CA ALA A 213 -21.16 -0.13 7.34
C ALA A 213 -22.34 -1.09 7.49
N PHE A 214 -23.53 -0.59 7.83
CA PHE A 214 -24.75 -1.40 7.95
C PHE A 214 -25.17 -1.99 6.60
N ARG A 215 -25.13 -1.17 5.53
CA ARG A 215 -25.60 -1.55 4.19
C ARG A 215 -24.72 -2.62 3.53
N GLU A 216 -23.40 -2.45 3.58
CA GLU A 216 -22.46 -3.32 2.85
C GLU A 216 -21.88 -4.42 3.73
N ARG A 217 -21.72 -4.14 5.03
CA ARG A 217 -21.05 -5.01 5.99
C ARG A 217 -19.66 -5.48 5.55
N SER A 218 -18.95 -4.64 4.82
CA SER A 218 -17.63 -4.93 4.26
C SER A 218 -16.58 -5.14 5.36
N ILE A 219 -15.78 -6.19 5.22
CA ILE A 219 -14.65 -6.51 6.09
C ILE A 219 -13.36 -6.62 5.25
N GLY A 220 -12.20 -6.48 5.89
CA GLY A 220 -10.91 -6.68 5.25
C GLY A 220 -10.05 -7.69 6.01
N LEU A 221 -10.17 -8.96 5.66
CA LEU A 221 -9.22 -9.99 6.06
C LEU A 221 -7.98 -9.90 5.15
N GLY A 222 -6.86 -9.51 5.76
CA GLY A 222 -5.55 -9.38 5.15
C GLY A 222 -4.64 -10.57 5.43
N ALA A 223 -3.36 -10.39 5.09
CA ALA A 223 -2.32 -11.36 5.33
C ALA A 223 -0.99 -10.65 5.62
N MET A 224 -0.17 -11.23 6.49
CA MET A 224 1.22 -10.85 6.75
C MET A 224 2.12 -12.08 6.77
N GLY A 225 3.45 -11.91 6.83
CA GLY A 225 4.39 -13.02 6.95
C GLY A 225 4.68 -13.77 5.65
N PHE A 226 4.35 -13.20 4.48
CA PHE A 226 4.54 -13.90 3.21
C PHE A 226 6.02 -14.22 2.93
N HIS A 227 6.92 -13.24 3.04
CA HIS A 227 8.34 -13.47 2.76
C HIS A 227 9.00 -14.32 3.85
N ALA A 228 8.58 -14.18 5.10
CA ALA A 228 8.99 -15.06 6.20
C ALA A 228 8.65 -16.52 5.90
N HIS A 229 7.42 -16.81 5.44
CA HIS A 229 7.04 -18.15 5.00
C HIS A 229 7.94 -18.68 3.89
N LEU A 230 8.26 -17.86 2.89
CA LEU A 230 9.13 -18.28 1.78
C LEU A 230 10.54 -18.62 2.29
N GLN A 231 11.12 -17.77 3.13
CA GLN A 231 12.45 -18.00 3.70
C GLN A 231 12.50 -19.22 4.63
N ARG A 232 11.47 -19.42 5.47
CA ARG A 232 11.29 -20.62 6.29
C ARG A 232 11.34 -21.91 5.47
N HIS A 233 10.85 -21.85 4.24
CA HIS A 233 10.81 -22.99 3.31
C HIS A 233 11.96 -23.00 2.28
N ASN A 234 12.98 -22.15 2.46
CA ASN A 234 14.09 -22.01 1.53
C ASN A 234 13.64 -21.72 0.07
N ILE A 235 12.61 -20.88 -0.09
CA ILE A 235 12.04 -20.48 -1.38
C ILE A 235 12.44 -19.04 -1.69
N ALA A 236 13.12 -18.83 -2.81
CA ALA A 236 13.40 -17.49 -3.32
C ALA A 236 12.12 -16.78 -3.75
N PHE A 237 12.01 -15.47 -3.43
CA PHE A 237 10.85 -14.65 -3.79
C PHE A 237 10.63 -14.60 -5.31
N GLU A 238 11.71 -14.56 -6.08
CA GLU A 238 11.73 -14.51 -7.54
C GLU A 238 11.64 -15.91 -8.18
N SER A 239 10.66 -16.71 -7.75
CA SER A 239 10.54 -18.10 -8.19
C SER A 239 9.11 -18.53 -8.52
N ALA A 240 9.01 -19.53 -9.40
CA ALA A 240 7.74 -20.21 -9.67
C ALA A 240 7.15 -20.86 -8.41
N MET A 241 7.99 -21.29 -7.46
CA MET A 241 7.55 -21.84 -6.18
C MET A 241 6.86 -20.77 -5.33
N ALA A 242 7.45 -19.57 -5.21
CA ALA A 242 6.83 -18.45 -4.51
C ALA A 242 5.48 -18.06 -5.13
N LYS A 243 5.41 -18.00 -6.46
CA LYS A 243 4.17 -17.75 -7.20
C LYS A 243 3.11 -18.83 -6.94
N GLY A 244 3.51 -20.10 -6.91
CA GLY A 244 2.62 -21.21 -6.57
C GLY A 244 2.06 -21.12 -5.15
N ARG A 245 2.90 -20.80 -4.16
CA ARG A 245 2.48 -20.57 -2.76
C ARG A 245 1.53 -19.40 -2.64
N ASN A 246 1.84 -18.29 -3.30
CA ASN A 246 0.98 -17.11 -3.37
C ASN A 246 -0.44 -17.47 -3.84
N MET A 247 -0.55 -18.13 -5.00
CA MET A 247 -1.85 -18.54 -5.54
C MET A 247 -2.58 -19.52 -4.62
N GLN A 248 -1.87 -20.50 -4.05
CA GLN A 248 -2.44 -21.49 -3.14
C GLN A 248 -3.06 -20.83 -1.89
N MET A 249 -2.28 -19.97 -1.23
CA MET A 249 -2.68 -19.34 0.03
C MET A 249 -3.91 -18.44 -0.15
N PHE A 250 -3.88 -17.53 -1.15
CA PHE A 250 -4.99 -16.59 -1.34
C PHE A 250 -6.25 -17.26 -1.86
N LYS A 251 -6.14 -18.31 -2.69
CA LYS A 251 -7.29 -19.13 -3.09
C LYS A 251 -7.92 -19.84 -1.89
N HIS A 252 -7.10 -20.42 -1.01
CA HIS A 252 -7.57 -21.06 0.21
C HIS A 252 -8.30 -20.06 1.12
N ILE A 253 -7.67 -18.93 1.46
CA ILE A 253 -8.26 -17.87 2.29
C ILE A 253 -9.59 -17.38 1.70
N LYS A 254 -9.63 -17.11 0.40
CA LYS A 254 -10.85 -16.67 -0.28
C LYS A 254 -11.97 -17.70 -0.22
N SER A 255 -11.67 -18.98 -0.46
CA SER A 255 -12.67 -20.04 -0.44
C SER A 255 -13.31 -20.19 0.94
N GLU A 256 -12.50 -20.17 2.00
CA GLU A 256 -12.99 -20.28 3.37
C GLU A 256 -13.73 -19.03 3.83
N ALA A 257 -13.25 -17.84 3.46
CA ALA A 257 -13.94 -16.59 3.77
C ALA A 257 -15.31 -16.50 3.07
N LYS A 258 -15.41 -16.99 1.83
CA LYS A 258 -16.67 -17.09 1.09
C LYS A 258 -17.66 -18.03 1.79
N ARG A 259 -17.20 -19.22 2.18
CA ARG A 259 -18.01 -20.18 2.96
C ARG A 259 -18.52 -19.55 4.25
N ALA A 260 -17.67 -18.80 4.96
CA ALA A 260 -18.02 -18.16 6.22
C ALA A 260 -19.12 -17.08 6.05
N THR A 261 -19.01 -16.19 5.06
CA THR A 261 -20.04 -15.16 4.82
C THR A 261 -21.39 -15.74 4.42
N GLU A 262 -21.41 -16.84 3.66
CA GLU A 262 -22.65 -17.54 3.28
C GLU A 262 -23.33 -18.20 4.49
N LEU A 263 -22.54 -18.79 5.40
CA LEU A 263 -23.06 -19.34 6.65
C LEU A 263 -23.61 -18.24 7.57
N LEU A 264 -22.88 -17.12 7.68
CA LEU A 264 -23.34 -15.97 8.46
C LEU A 264 -24.59 -15.33 7.87
N ALA A 265 -24.78 -15.34 6.55
CA ALA A 265 -26.01 -14.87 5.92
C ALA A 265 -27.21 -15.72 6.34
N LYS A 266 -27.06 -17.04 6.41
CA LYS A 266 -28.12 -17.94 6.90
C LYS A 266 -28.42 -17.72 8.38
N GLU A 267 -27.39 -17.45 9.19
CA GLU A 267 -27.53 -17.25 10.64
C GLU A 267 -28.11 -15.87 11.00
N ARG A 268 -27.66 -14.81 10.32
CA ARG A 268 -27.85 -13.40 10.74
C ARG A 268 -28.56 -12.53 9.69
N GLY A 269 -28.92 -13.11 8.55
CA GLY A 269 -29.41 -12.41 7.38
C GLY A 269 -28.29 -11.84 6.50
N GLU A 270 -28.58 -11.65 5.23
CA GLU A 270 -27.69 -11.03 4.24
C GLU A 270 -27.41 -9.56 4.56
N CYS A 271 -26.34 -8.98 3.98
CA CYS A 271 -26.19 -7.54 4.04
C CYS A 271 -27.28 -6.84 3.19
N PRO A 272 -27.79 -5.66 3.61
CA PRO A 272 -28.84 -4.96 2.88
C PRO A 272 -28.55 -4.63 1.41
N ASP A 273 -27.28 -4.39 1.04
CA ASP A 273 -26.91 -4.17 -0.36
C ASP A 273 -26.80 -5.48 -1.16
N GLY A 274 -26.62 -6.62 -0.49
CA GLY A 274 -26.45 -7.94 -1.10
C GLY A 274 -27.69 -8.85 -0.96
N VAL A 275 -28.88 -8.27 -0.76
CA VAL A 275 -30.12 -9.07 -0.63
C VAL A 275 -30.34 -9.92 -1.88
N GLY A 276 -30.66 -11.19 -1.69
CA GLY A 276 -30.82 -12.20 -2.74
C GLY A 276 -29.51 -12.83 -3.24
N HIS A 277 -28.36 -12.43 -2.70
CA HIS A 277 -27.04 -12.90 -3.15
C HIS A 277 -26.35 -13.86 -2.18
N GLY A 278 -26.99 -14.22 -1.05
CA GLY A 278 -26.52 -15.24 -0.11
C GLY A 278 -25.32 -14.83 0.74
N VAL A 279 -24.99 -13.54 0.84
CA VAL A 279 -23.77 -13.06 1.54
C VAL A 279 -24.07 -12.13 2.71
N ARG A 280 -23.35 -12.32 3.82
CA ARG A 280 -23.42 -11.43 4.99
C ARG A 280 -22.59 -10.16 4.81
N ASN A 281 -21.48 -10.27 4.08
CA ASN A 281 -20.48 -9.23 3.90
C ASN A 281 -20.26 -9.02 2.39
N ALA A 282 -20.39 -7.79 1.90
CA ALA A 282 -20.23 -7.48 0.48
C ALA A 282 -18.77 -7.65 0.02
N HIS A 283 -17.83 -7.30 0.88
CA HIS A 283 -16.39 -7.47 0.69
C HIS A 283 -15.78 -8.24 1.86
N LEU A 284 -14.75 -9.04 1.57
CA LEU A 284 -14.12 -9.97 2.51
C LEU A 284 -12.62 -9.73 2.70
N LEU A 285 -11.88 -9.51 1.61
CA LEU A 285 -10.42 -9.51 1.63
C LEU A 285 -9.89 -8.12 1.24
N ALA A 286 -8.92 -7.63 2.01
CA ALA A 286 -8.12 -6.45 1.72
C ALA A 286 -6.75 -6.59 2.40
N ILE A 287 -5.67 -6.42 1.65
CA ILE A 287 -4.31 -6.65 2.18
C ILE A 287 -3.72 -5.32 2.63
N ALA A 288 -3.90 -5.00 3.91
CA ALA A 288 -3.40 -3.77 4.51
C ALA A 288 -1.88 -3.85 4.85
N PRO A 289 -1.23 -2.71 5.16
CA PRO A 289 0.12 -2.71 5.70
C PRO A 289 0.11 -3.24 7.14
N ASN A 290 1.02 -4.15 7.48
CA ASN A 290 1.09 -4.76 8.81
C ASN A 290 2.36 -4.41 9.59
N ALA A 291 2.90 -3.20 9.42
CA ALA A 291 4.21 -2.83 9.98
C ALA A 291 4.32 -3.02 11.51
N SER A 292 3.29 -2.68 12.29
CA SER A 292 3.31 -2.91 13.76
C SER A 292 2.85 -4.31 14.14
N SER A 293 1.84 -4.85 13.45
CA SER A 293 1.33 -6.20 13.73
C SER A 293 2.38 -7.28 13.46
N SER A 294 3.21 -7.10 12.43
CA SER A 294 4.27 -8.04 12.10
C SER A 294 5.37 -8.06 13.18
N ILE A 295 5.66 -6.93 13.82
CA ILE A 295 6.57 -6.86 14.98
C ILE A 295 5.97 -7.61 16.18
N ILE A 296 4.67 -7.46 16.43
CA ILE A 296 3.98 -8.17 17.52
C ILE A 296 4.00 -9.69 17.29
N CYS A 297 3.85 -10.11 16.04
CA CYS A 297 3.91 -11.52 15.63
C CYS A 297 5.35 -11.97 15.32
N GLY A 298 6.26 -11.81 16.28
CA GLY A 298 7.61 -12.37 16.19
C GLY A 298 8.54 -11.69 15.19
N ASN A 299 8.25 -10.45 14.77
CA ASN A 299 9.02 -9.74 13.75
C ASN A 299 8.98 -10.41 12.36
N THR A 300 7.85 -11.05 12.04
CA THR A 300 7.55 -11.59 10.71
C THR A 300 7.59 -10.53 9.60
N SER A 301 7.65 -10.94 8.34
CA SER A 301 7.67 -10.03 7.20
C SER A 301 6.36 -9.23 7.11
N PRO A 302 6.39 -7.92 6.86
CA PRO A 302 5.18 -7.11 6.84
C PRO A 302 4.32 -7.43 5.62
N SER A 303 3.04 -7.72 5.85
CA SER A 303 2.06 -7.92 4.79
C SER A 303 2.52 -9.00 3.77
N ILE A 304 2.39 -8.68 2.48
CA ILE A 304 2.88 -9.45 1.32
C ILE A 304 4.27 -9.00 0.83
N GLU A 305 4.94 -8.12 1.58
CA GLU A 305 6.14 -7.44 1.12
C GLU A 305 7.40 -8.26 1.39
N PRO A 306 8.42 -8.13 0.54
CA PRO A 306 9.75 -8.62 0.88
C PRO A 306 10.33 -7.89 2.09
N TYR A 307 11.30 -8.54 2.74
CA TYR A 307 12.04 -7.94 3.83
C TYR A 307 12.90 -6.80 3.31
N ARG A 308 12.89 -5.66 4.00
CA ARG A 308 13.71 -4.50 3.59
C ARG A 308 15.21 -4.71 3.81
N ALA A 309 15.58 -5.60 4.72
CA ALA A 309 16.96 -5.86 5.13
C ALA A 309 17.00 -7.17 5.93
N ASN A 310 18.09 -7.94 5.83
CA ASN A 310 18.31 -9.11 6.68
C ASN A 310 18.91 -8.75 8.05
N ALA A 311 19.46 -7.55 8.20
CA ALA A 311 19.89 -7.02 9.48
C ALA A 311 19.65 -5.51 9.54
N TYR A 312 19.06 -5.02 10.62
CA TYR A 312 18.86 -3.58 10.83
C TYR A 312 18.84 -3.21 12.31
N VAL A 313 19.23 -1.98 12.62
CA VAL A 313 19.18 -1.46 13.99
C VAL A 313 17.78 -0.93 14.28
N GLN A 314 17.09 -1.57 15.22
CA GLN A 314 15.81 -1.09 15.72
C GLN A 314 16.03 -0.22 16.96
N LYS A 315 15.60 1.04 16.87
CA LYS A 315 15.61 1.96 18.02
C LYS A 315 14.31 1.81 18.79
N THR A 316 14.43 1.45 20.06
CA THR A 316 13.32 1.42 21.02
C THR A 316 13.53 2.49 22.08
N LYS A 317 12.52 2.74 22.94
CA LYS A 317 12.66 3.67 24.06
C LYS A 317 13.75 3.25 25.06
N THR A 318 14.11 1.97 25.09
CA THR A 318 15.03 1.35 26.06
C THR A 318 16.43 1.10 25.50
N GLY A 319 16.68 1.39 24.22
CA GLY A 319 17.98 1.18 23.58
C GLY A 319 17.89 0.89 22.08
N SER A 320 19.04 0.66 21.44
CA SER A 320 19.12 0.22 20.05
C SER A 320 19.55 -1.25 20.02
N SER A 321 18.76 -2.12 19.40
CA SER A 321 19.07 -3.54 19.22
C SER A 321 19.26 -3.85 17.75
N LEU A 322 20.24 -4.70 17.43
CA LEU A 322 20.38 -5.26 16.09
C LEU A 322 19.30 -6.34 15.93
N MET A 323 18.38 -6.13 15.00
CA MET A 323 17.44 -7.14 14.58
C MET A 323 18.07 -7.91 13.43
N LYS A 324 18.14 -9.23 13.58
CA LYS A 324 18.64 -10.17 12.59
C LYS A 324 17.46 -10.95 11.99
N ASN A 325 17.59 -11.32 10.73
CA ASN A 325 16.70 -12.28 10.11
C ASN A 325 16.96 -13.66 10.70
N GLU A 326 15.97 -14.22 11.39
CA GLU A 326 16.09 -15.51 12.09
C GLU A 326 16.43 -16.68 11.15
N TYR A 327 15.88 -16.67 9.93
CA TYR A 327 16.10 -17.72 8.95
C TYR A 327 17.52 -17.68 8.39
N LEU A 328 18.03 -16.47 8.15
CA LEU A 328 19.42 -16.29 7.77
C LEU A 328 20.36 -16.66 8.93
N GLU A 329 20.01 -16.30 10.16
CA GLU A 329 20.81 -16.66 11.34
C GLU A 329 20.94 -18.17 11.49
N HIS A 330 19.83 -18.90 11.41
CA HIS A 330 19.85 -20.36 11.42
C HIS A 330 20.69 -20.94 10.29
N HIS A 331 20.56 -20.42 9.06
CA HIS A 331 21.36 -20.90 7.95
C HIS A 331 22.87 -20.62 8.14
N LEU A 332 23.23 -19.44 8.64
CA LEU A 332 24.61 -19.09 8.95
C LEU A 332 25.19 -19.96 10.08
N ASP A 333 24.37 -20.39 11.04
CA ASP A 333 24.77 -21.36 12.07
C ASP A 333 25.09 -22.73 11.45
N GLU A 334 24.24 -23.23 10.57
CA GLU A 334 24.42 -24.53 9.90
C GLU A 334 25.73 -24.61 9.11
N ILE A 335 26.12 -23.51 8.45
CA ILE A 335 27.35 -23.45 7.65
C ILE A 335 28.56 -22.94 8.45
N GLY A 336 28.41 -22.65 9.75
CA GLY A 336 29.50 -22.21 10.62
C GLY A 336 29.99 -20.77 10.37
N HIS A 337 29.16 -19.91 9.79
CA HIS A 337 29.46 -18.51 9.46
C HIS A 337 28.64 -17.48 10.28
N ASN A 338 27.93 -17.90 11.33
CA ASN A 338 27.23 -16.98 12.24
C ASN A 338 28.19 -16.25 13.19
N THR A 339 28.91 -15.25 12.66
CA THR A 339 29.84 -14.41 13.46
C THR A 339 29.42 -12.95 13.49
N GLU A 340 29.89 -12.21 14.50
CA GLU A 340 29.63 -10.77 14.62
C GLU A 340 30.15 -9.98 13.41
N GLU A 341 31.29 -10.40 12.84
CA GLU A 341 31.87 -9.79 11.64
C GLU A 341 30.97 -9.94 10.42
N VAL A 342 30.34 -11.11 10.24
CA VAL A 342 29.38 -11.35 9.15
C VAL A 342 28.17 -10.47 9.31
N TRP A 343 27.57 -10.39 10.50
CA TRP A 343 26.42 -9.51 10.75
C TRP A 343 26.74 -8.03 10.60
N LYS A 344 27.94 -7.61 11.00
CA LYS A 344 28.43 -6.25 10.77
C LYS A 344 28.60 -5.96 9.28
N SER A 345 29.11 -6.93 8.52
CA SER A 345 29.23 -6.85 7.06
C SER A 345 27.86 -6.70 6.39
N ILE A 346 26.88 -7.53 6.77
CA ILE A 346 25.48 -7.47 6.30
C ILE A 346 24.88 -6.10 6.62
N THR A 347 25.02 -5.61 7.85
CA THR A 347 24.49 -4.30 8.27
C THR A 347 25.13 -3.15 7.47
N THR A 348 26.43 -3.23 7.20
CA THR A 348 27.16 -2.23 6.40
C THR A 348 26.72 -2.25 4.94
N ALA A 349 26.34 -3.42 4.42
CA ALA A 349 25.73 -3.60 3.11
C ALA A 349 24.21 -3.36 3.10
N ASN A 350 23.69 -2.51 4.00
CA ASN A 350 22.26 -2.17 4.13
C ASN A 350 21.33 -3.39 4.32
N GLY A 351 21.85 -4.47 4.91
CA GLY A 351 21.10 -5.70 5.14
C GLY A 351 21.18 -6.72 4.00
N SER A 352 21.94 -6.45 2.94
CA SER A 352 22.18 -7.40 1.85
C SER A 352 23.13 -8.53 2.26
N VAL A 353 22.97 -9.68 1.63
CA VAL A 353 23.90 -10.82 1.69
C VAL A 353 24.59 -11.11 0.36
N ALA A 354 24.29 -10.34 -0.70
CA ALA A 354 24.73 -10.63 -2.06
C ALA A 354 26.27 -10.64 -2.19
N HIS A 355 26.97 -9.86 -1.36
CA HIS A 355 28.43 -9.74 -1.34
C HIS A 355 29.14 -10.85 -0.55
N LEU A 356 28.42 -11.78 0.08
CA LEU A 356 29.03 -12.85 0.87
C LEU A 356 29.43 -14.02 -0.05
N ASP A 357 30.73 -14.15 -0.33
CA ASP A 357 31.25 -15.14 -1.29
C ASP A 357 31.08 -16.60 -0.85
N PHE A 358 30.91 -16.84 0.45
CA PHE A 358 30.71 -18.20 0.99
C PHE A 358 29.26 -18.69 0.89
N LEU A 359 28.30 -17.81 0.56
CA LEU A 359 26.92 -18.21 0.29
C LEU A 359 26.76 -18.61 -1.18
N ASP A 360 26.06 -19.71 -1.42
CA ASP A 360 25.65 -20.10 -2.77
C ASP A 360 24.59 -19.15 -3.35
N ASP A 361 24.42 -19.20 -4.66
CA ASP A 361 23.53 -18.28 -5.38
C ASP A 361 22.06 -18.44 -4.97
N TRP A 362 21.61 -19.66 -4.65
CA TRP A 362 20.22 -19.88 -4.23
C TRP A 362 19.95 -19.27 -2.86
N THR A 363 20.87 -19.46 -1.92
CA THR A 363 20.78 -18.81 -0.60
C THR A 363 20.76 -17.29 -0.74
N LYS A 364 21.59 -16.71 -1.62
CA LYS A 364 21.54 -15.27 -1.92
C LYS A 364 20.17 -14.87 -2.48
N ASP A 365 19.59 -15.65 -3.38
CA ASP A 365 18.26 -15.41 -3.94
C ASP A 365 17.13 -15.47 -2.90
N VAL A 366 17.22 -16.39 -1.92
CA VAL A 366 16.26 -16.52 -0.81
C VAL A 366 16.28 -15.32 0.12
N PHE A 367 17.47 -14.75 0.34
CA PHE A 367 17.68 -13.62 1.25
C PHE A 367 17.86 -12.28 0.54
N LYS A 368 17.44 -12.16 -0.72
CA LYS A 368 17.36 -10.85 -1.40
C LYS A 368 16.48 -9.89 -0.60
N THR A 369 16.98 -8.67 -0.45
CA THR A 369 16.22 -7.58 0.17
C THR A 369 15.23 -6.98 -0.83
N ALA A 370 14.25 -6.22 -0.34
CA ALA A 370 13.18 -5.65 -1.15
C ALA A 370 13.67 -4.81 -2.34
N VAL A 371 14.80 -4.11 -2.20
CA VAL A 371 15.41 -3.28 -3.26
C VAL A 371 16.17 -4.12 -4.30
N GLU A 372 16.63 -5.31 -3.91
CA GLU A 372 17.35 -6.25 -4.79
C GLU A 372 16.39 -7.13 -5.59
N ILE A 373 15.14 -7.26 -5.15
CA ILE A 373 14.10 -7.99 -5.86
C ILE A 373 13.64 -7.18 -7.07
N ASP A 374 13.54 -7.85 -8.22
CA ASP A 374 12.90 -7.35 -9.42
C ASP A 374 11.40 -7.13 -9.15
N GLN A 375 11.00 -5.86 -9.20
CA GLN A 375 9.64 -5.43 -8.88
C GLN A 375 8.58 -5.99 -9.85
N ARG A 376 8.97 -6.55 -11.00
CA ARG A 376 8.05 -7.29 -11.88
C ARG A 376 7.50 -8.54 -11.20
N TRP A 377 8.28 -9.24 -10.37
CA TRP A 377 7.79 -10.37 -9.58
C TRP A 377 6.79 -9.92 -8.50
N VAL A 378 7.03 -8.77 -7.89
CA VAL A 378 6.11 -8.16 -6.92
C VAL A 378 4.77 -7.85 -7.57
N ILE A 379 4.78 -7.21 -8.75
CA ILE A 379 3.57 -6.93 -9.53
C ILE A 379 2.87 -8.21 -9.99
N ASP A 380 3.61 -9.18 -10.53
CA ASP A 380 3.04 -10.42 -11.07
C ASP A 380 2.33 -11.24 -9.98
N MET A 381 2.97 -11.41 -8.82
CA MET A 381 2.32 -12.07 -7.68
C MET A 381 1.16 -11.27 -7.11
N ALA A 382 1.26 -9.92 -7.12
CA ALA A 382 0.16 -9.05 -6.71
C ALA A 382 -1.06 -9.21 -7.64
N ALA A 383 -0.85 -9.25 -8.95
CA ALA A 383 -1.90 -9.49 -9.92
C ALA A 383 -2.56 -10.86 -9.76
N ASP A 384 -1.78 -11.90 -9.47
CA ASP A 384 -2.34 -13.24 -9.24
C ASP A 384 -3.23 -13.30 -8.01
N ARG A 385 -2.78 -12.75 -6.88
CA ARG A 385 -3.62 -12.72 -5.66
C ARG A 385 -4.79 -11.75 -5.79
N GLN A 386 -4.68 -10.71 -6.62
CA GLN A 386 -5.75 -9.72 -6.83
C GLN A 386 -7.04 -10.37 -7.36
N LYS A 387 -6.95 -11.49 -8.07
CA LYS A 387 -8.09 -12.30 -8.55
C LYS A 387 -8.94 -12.84 -7.40
N GLU A 388 -8.34 -13.09 -6.24
CA GLU A 388 -9.01 -13.61 -5.04
C GLU A 388 -9.43 -12.48 -4.08
N ILE A 389 -8.83 -11.29 -4.21
CA ILE A 389 -9.05 -10.12 -3.34
C ILE A 389 -10.13 -9.21 -3.94
N CYS A 390 -11.28 -9.12 -3.27
CA CYS A 390 -12.41 -8.29 -3.73
C CYS A 390 -12.15 -6.78 -3.59
N GLN A 391 -11.41 -6.36 -2.55
CA GLN A 391 -10.92 -4.98 -2.45
C GLN A 391 -9.55 -4.89 -3.12
N ALA A 392 -8.55 -4.24 -2.51
CA ALA A 392 -7.20 -4.10 -3.07
C ALA A 392 -6.11 -4.55 -2.08
N GLN A 393 -4.86 -4.22 -2.39
CA GLN A 393 -3.69 -4.56 -1.59
C GLN A 393 -2.75 -3.34 -1.53
N SER A 394 -2.23 -3.03 -0.35
CA SER A 394 -1.25 -1.95 -0.16
C SER A 394 0.09 -2.35 -0.78
N LEU A 395 0.23 -2.16 -2.08
CA LEU A 395 1.39 -2.63 -2.83
C LEU A 395 2.50 -1.58 -2.86
N ASN A 396 3.47 -1.72 -1.96
CA ASN A 396 4.70 -0.95 -2.03
C ASN A 396 5.59 -1.46 -3.16
N LEU A 397 6.29 -0.54 -3.82
CA LEU A 397 7.36 -0.83 -4.77
C LEU A 397 8.69 -0.35 -4.19
N PHE A 398 9.78 -1.05 -4.51
CA PHE A 398 11.11 -0.78 -3.97
C PHE A 398 12.10 -0.65 -5.13
N PHE A 399 12.86 0.44 -5.15
CA PHE A 399 13.82 0.68 -6.22
C PHE A 399 15.15 1.20 -5.67
N ALA A 400 16.23 0.77 -6.30
CA ALA A 400 17.54 1.33 -6.07
C ALA A 400 17.60 2.79 -6.56
N GLY A 401 18.52 3.58 -6.01
CA GLY A 401 18.62 5.01 -6.33
C GLY A 401 18.99 5.32 -7.79
N ASN A 402 19.45 4.32 -8.54
CA ASN A 402 19.87 4.41 -9.95
C ASN A 402 18.89 3.76 -10.93
N VAL A 403 17.66 3.45 -10.51
CA VAL A 403 16.63 2.85 -11.38
C VAL A 403 16.40 3.68 -12.66
N SER A 404 16.28 3.00 -13.80
CA SER A 404 16.03 3.68 -15.08
C SER A 404 14.59 4.16 -15.20
N LYS A 405 14.37 5.25 -15.97
CA LYS A 405 13.01 5.74 -16.27
C LYS A 405 12.18 4.69 -17.02
N GLN A 406 12.83 3.91 -17.88
CA GLN A 406 12.22 2.84 -18.66
C GLN A 406 11.71 1.72 -17.76
N GLU A 407 12.50 1.31 -16.77
CA GLU A 407 12.11 0.28 -15.81
C GLU A 407 10.95 0.74 -14.91
N LEU A 408 11.03 1.96 -14.38
CA LEU A 408 9.94 2.57 -13.62
C LEU A 408 8.65 2.57 -14.45
N HIS A 409 8.70 3.08 -15.68
CA HIS A 409 7.57 3.06 -16.60
C HIS A 409 7.03 1.64 -16.81
N ALA A 410 7.90 0.67 -17.10
CA ALA A 410 7.52 -0.71 -17.39
C ALA A 410 6.80 -1.38 -16.20
N VAL A 411 7.30 -1.21 -14.97
CA VAL A 411 6.67 -1.78 -13.76
C VAL A 411 5.29 -1.18 -13.51
N HIS A 412 5.14 0.14 -13.70
CA HIS A 412 3.84 0.80 -13.53
C HIS A 412 2.83 0.41 -14.62
N MET A 413 3.28 0.32 -15.87
CA MET A 413 2.44 -0.17 -16.97
C MET A 413 2.04 -1.64 -16.78
N MET A 414 2.94 -2.47 -16.27
CA MET A 414 2.66 -3.87 -15.96
C MET A 414 1.56 -4.00 -14.89
N ALA A 415 1.60 -3.17 -13.84
CA ALA A 415 0.58 -3.17 -12.80
C ALA A 415 -0.82 -2.91 -13.37
N TRP A 416 -0.94 -1.90 -14.23
CA TRP A 416 -2.19 -1.58 -14.93
C TRP A 416 -2.64 -2.74 -15.84
N LYS A 417 -1.75 -3.22 -16.71
CA LYS A 417 -2.06 -4.29 -17.68
C LYS A 417 -2.50 -5.58 -17.00
N GLN A 418 -1.91 -5.90 -15.86
CA GLN A 418 -2.25 -7.09 -15.08
C GLN A 418 -3.41 -6.87 -14.10
N LYS A 419 -4.10 -5.72 -14.18
CA LYS A 419 -5.30 -5.40 -13.38
C LYS A 419 -5.03 -5.42 -11.87
N VAL A 420 -3.83 -5.01 -11.46
CA VAL A 420 -3.60 -4.57 -10.07
C VAL A 420 -4.47 -3.35 -9.82
N LYS A 421 -5.14 -3.27 -8.68
CA LYS A 421 -6.08 -2.18 -8.39
C LYS A 421 -5.40 -0.92 -7.90
N THR A 422 -4.36 -1.06 -7.09
CA THR A 422 -3.71 0.06 -6.42
C THR A 422 -2.21 -0.15 -6.26
N LEU A 423 -1.46 0.96 -6.24
CA LEU A 423 -0.06 1.02 -5.84
C LEU A 423 0.07 2.02 -4.69
N TYR A 424 0.80 1.64 -3.65
CA TYR A 424 0.98 2.44 -2.44
C TYR A 424 2.27 3.27 -2.54
N TYR A 425 3.19 3.15 -1.58
CA TYR A 425 4.46 3.89 -1.66
C TYR A 425 5.39 3.33 -2.72
N LEU A 426 6.14 4.23 -3.35
CA LEU A 426 7.39 3.89 -4.01
C LEU A 426 8.55 4.20 -3.05
N ARG A 427 9.27 3.18 -2.61
CA ARG A 427 10.41 3.29 -1.71
C ARG A 427 11.69 3.30 -2.54
N SER A 428 12.27 4.47 -2.74
CA SER A 428 13.56 4.64 -3.42
C SER A 428 14.68 4.90 -2.44
N GLU A 429 15.86 4.32 -2.69
CA GLU A 429 17.08 4.70 -1.95
C GLU A 429 17.53 6.14 -2.23
N ALA A 430 17.10 6.74 -3.35
CA ALA A 430 17.35 8.16 -3.63
C ALA A 430 16.69 9.06 -2.57
N LEU A 431 15.47 8.71 -2.15
CA LEU A 431 14.76 9.40 -1.08
C LEU A 431 15.47 9.24 0.27
N LYS A 432 15.97 8.03 0.58
CA LYS A 432 16.76 7.80 1.81
C LYS A 432 18.04 8.65 1.84
N ARG A 433 18.74 8.80 0.70
CA ARG A 433 19.92 9.69 0.61
C ARG A 433 19.55 11.14 0.87
N ALA A 434 18.46 11.62 0.26
CA ALA A 434 17.98 12.99 0.46
C ALA A 434 17.52 13.25 1.91
N GLU A 435 16.81 12.31 2.53
CA GLU A 435 16.42 12.38 3.95
C GLU A 435 17.65 12.43 4.86
N ASN A 436 18.64 11.56 4.65
CA ASN A 436 19.86 11.54 5.46
C ASN A 436 20.63 12.87 5.37
N VAL A 437 20.79 13.42 4.15
CA VAL A 437 21.42 14.73 3.94
C VAL A 437 20.61 15.84 4.60
N SER A 438 19.27 15.80 4.52
CA SER A 438 18.41 16.79 5.16
C SER A 438 18.47 16.74 6.69
N VAL A 439 18.55 15.54 7.29
CA VAL A 439 18.67 15.34 8.74
C VAL A 439 20.06 15.77 9.22
N GLU A 440 21.10 15.53 8.42
CA GLU A 440 22.46 15.98 8.70
C GLU A 440 22.58 17.50 8.61
N ALA A 441 21.97 18.13 7.59
CA ALA A 441 21.86 19.58 7.48
C ALA A 441 21.03 20.20 8.61
N LEU A 442 19.92 19.58 9.01
CA LEU A 442 19.11 20.03 10.15
C LEU A 442 19.89 19.92 11.47
N ARG A 443 20.69 18.86 11.63
CA ARG A 443 21.60 18.70 12.78
C ARG A 443 22.70 19.75 12.77
N GLN A 444 23.37 19.97 11.64
CA GLN A 444 24.38 21.02 11.49
C GLN A 444 23.80 22.40 11.81
N TYR A 445 22.63 22.72 11.27
CA TYR A 445 21.92 23.96 11.59
C TYR A 445 21.62 24.11 13.09
N ILE A 446 21.14 23.05 13.75
CA ILE A 446 20.91 23.04 15.21
C ILE A 446 22.23 23.22 15.98
N PHE A 447 23.32 22.58 15.57
CA PHE A 447 24.62 22.74 16.22
C PHE A 447 25.20 24.15 16.02
N GLU A 448 25.08 24.72 14.82
CA GLU A 448 25.51 26.09 14.50
C GLU A 448 24.67 27.13 15.27
N THR A 449 23.35 26.94 15.40
CA THR A 449 22.48 27.84 16.18
C THR A 449 22.63 27.70 17.70
N ILE A 450 23.11 26.55 18.20
CA ILE A 450 23.45 26.39 19.62
C ILE A 450 24.78 27.11 19.95
N ASP A 451 25.74 27.16 19.03
CA ASP A 451 27.01 27.87 19.22
C ASP A 451 26.86 29.40 19.08
N GLU A 452 25.91 29.90 18.28
CA GLU A 452 25.64 31.34 18.15
C GLU A 452 24.83 31.95 19.32
N GLY A 453 24.31 31.11 20.24
CA GLY A 453 23.51 31.55 21.40
C GLY A 453 24.25 31.57 22.74
N ALA A 454 25.53 31.18 22.79
CA ALA A 454 26.32 31.11 24.02
C ALA A 454 27.39 32.22 24.12
N CYS A 455 26.99 33.45 23.82
CA CYS A 455 27.75 34.67 24.15
C CYS A 455 26.80 35.87 24.13
N LEU A 456 25.95 35.99 25.17
CA LEU A 456 25.46 37.26 25.74
C LEU A 456 24.90 37.00 27.15
#